data_AF-A0A0Q8JS40-F1
#
_entry.id   AF-A0A0Q8JS40-F1
#
_cell.length_a   1.000
_cell.length_b   1.000
_cell.length_c   1.000
_cell.angle_alpha   90.00
_cell.angle_beta   90.00
_cell.angle_gamma   90.00
#
_symmetry.space_group_name_H-M   'P 1'
#
loop_
_entity.id
_entity.type
_entity.pdbx_description
1 polymer ?
#
loop_
_entity_poly.entity_id
_entity_poly.type
_entity_poly.pdbx_seq_one_letter_code
_entity_poly.pdbx_strand_id
1 'polypeptide(L)'
;MIAQRLMETAQGGYPPSAQTQREWSRMVSEKSAAAMQGWWAMAGAAWMAPWSLSAWSAWMPGATPWQQWSGLFATGDRILAEGLKPVARTVKANRSRLARRKPR
;
A
#
# COMPACT_ATOMS: atom_id res chain seq x y z
N MET A 1 8.28 -18.80 2.47
CA MET A 1 9.14 -19.31 1.38
C MET A 1 10.22 -18.34 0.88
N ILE A 2 9.98 -17.11 0.38
CA ILE A 2 11.12 -16.16 0.15
C ILE A 2 11.55 -15.47 1.45
N ALA A 3 10.60 -14.95 2.24
CA ALA A 3 10.91 -14.35 3.54
C ALA A 3 11.60 -15.35 4.50
N GLN A 4 11.14 -16.60 4.54
CA GLN A 4 11.81 -17.70 5.26
C GLN A 4 13.23 -17.95 4.75
N ARG A 5 13.45 -18.04 3.43
CA ARG A 5 14.80 -18.22 2.87
C ARG A 5 15.72 -17.03 3.14
N LEU A 6 15.19 -15.81 3.14
CA LEU A 6 15.91 -14.60 3.55
C LEU A 6 16.30 -14.67 5.03
N MET A 7 15.40 -15.19 5.87
CA MET A 7 15.63 -15.38 7.30
C MET A 7 16.66 -16.50 7.55
N GLU A 8 16.62 -17.58 6.77
CA GLU A 8 17.62 -18.66 6.77
C GLU A 8 18.99 -18.14 6.30
N THR A 9 19.05 -17.32 5.23
CA THR A 9 20.31 -16.69 4.78
C THR A 9 20.83 -15.67 5.78
N ALA A 10 19.97 -14.87 6.40
CA ALA A 10 20.34 -13.93 7.46
C ALA A 10 20.86 -14.65 8.72
N GLN A 11 20.44 -15.91 8.94
CA GLN A 11 20.92 -16.79 10.00
C GLN A 11 22.15 -17.63 9.61
N GLY A 12 22.74 -17.38 8.43
CA GLY A 12 23.97 -18.06 7.98
C GLY A 12 23.76 -19.25 7.05
N GLY A 13 22.53 -19.50 6.57
CA GLY A 13 22.22 -20.50 5.56
C GLY A 13 22.63 -20.09 4.14
N TYR A 14 22.97 -21.08 3.31
CA TYR A 14 23.43 -21.01 1.91
C TYR A 14 23.15 -19.72 1.11
N PRO A 15 24.11 -19.25 0.30
CA PRO A 15 23.94 -18.05 -0.51
C PRO A 15 22.73 -18.16 -1.45
N PRO A 16 21.94 -17.10 -1.62
CA PRO A 16 20.70 -17.14 -2.39
C PRO A 16 20.99 -17.45 -3.85
N SER A 17 20.28 -18.41 -4.43
CA SER A 17 20.45 -18.77 -5.84
C SER A 17 20.18 -17.56 -6.75
N ALA A 18 20.88 -17.46 -7.89
CA ALA A 18 20.74 -16.33 -8.82
C ALA A 18 19.27 -16.11 -9.28
N GLN A 19 18.50 -17.19 -9.40
CA GLN A 19 17.07 -17.12 -9.70
C GLN A 19 16.25 -16.46 -8.57
N THR A 20 16.60 -16.76 -7.32
CA THR A 20 15.97 -16.16 -6.13
C THR A 20 16.29 -14.68 -6.02
N GLN A 21 17.55 -14.29 -6.27
CA GLN A 21 17.95 -12.88 -6.31
C GLN A 21 17.20 -12.08 -7.38
N ARG A 22 17.09 -12.62 -8.60
CA ARG A 22 16.33 -11.96 -9.69
C ARG A 22 14.85 -11.79 -9.33
N GLU A 23 14.23 -12.80 -8.73
CA GLU A 23 12.84 -12.72 -8.29
C GLU A 23 12.66 -11.70 -7.15
N TRP A 24 13.60 -11.64 -6.21
CA TRP A 24 13.58 -10.65 -5.14
C TRP A 24 13.68 -9.23 -5.68
N SER A 25 14.66 -8.96 -6.56
CA SER A 25 14.81 -7.64 -7.19
C SER A 25 13.55 -7.24 -7.96
N ARG A 26 12.92 -8.19 -8.66
CA ARG A 26 11.64 -7.97 -9.34
C ARG A 26 10.50 -7.65 -8.37
N MET A 27 10.37 -8.37 -7.27
CA MET A 27 9.33 -8.08 -6.28
C MET A 27 9.55 -6.73 -5.60
N VAL A 28 10.80 -6.36 -5.32
CA VAL A 28 11.15 -5.05 -4.76
C VAL A 28 10.80 -3.94 -5.73
N SER A 29 11.13 -4.07 -7.01
CA SER A 29 10.78 -3.08 -8.03
C SER A 29 9.26 -2.97 -8.23
N GLU A 30 8.54 -4.09 -8.23
CA GLU A 30 7.07 -4.09 -8.30
C GLU A 30 6.46 -3.38 -7.07
N LYS A 31 7.02 -3.60 -5.87
CA LYS A 31 6.58 -2.94 -4.62
C LYS A 31 6.91 -1.44 -4.59
N SER A 32 8.10 -1.03 -5.04
CA SER A 32 8.49 0.39 -5.06
C SER A 32 7.68 1.18 -6.09
N ALA A 33 7.43 0.61 -7.27
CA ALA A 33 6.54 1.20 -8.25
C ALA A 33 5.12 1.35 -7.71
N ALA A 34 4.59 0.34 -7.02
CA ALA A 34 3.27 0.42 -6.39
C ALA A 34 3.21 1.46 -5.25
N ALA A 35 4.29 1.61 -4.48
CA ALA A 35 4.38 2.65 -3.45
C ALA A 35 4.37 4.05 -4.08
N MET A 36 5.10 4.25 -5.19
CA MET A 36 5.11 5.52 -5.92
C MET A 36 3.74 5.82 -6.55
N GLN A 37 3.06 4.83 -7.10
CA GLN A 37 1.68 4.96 -7.58
C GLN A 37 0.71 5.32 -6.46
N GLY A 38 0.86 4.67 -5.30
CA GLY A 38 0.08 4.97 -4.10
C GLY A 38 0.31 6.40 -3.61
N TRP A 39 1.56 6.86 -3.59
CA TRP A 39 1.91 8.24 -3.24
C TRP A 39 1.20 9.25 -4.15
N TRP A 40 1.23 9.04 -5.46
CA TRP A 40 0.53 9.92 -6.41
C TRP A 40 -1.00 9.85 -6.27
N ALA A 41 -1.56 8.66 -5.99
CA ALA A 41 -2.98 8.52 -5.73
C ALA A 41 -3.41 9.27 -4.46
N MET A 42 -2.61 9.19 -3.39
CA MET A 42 -2.82 9.99 -2.18
C MET A 42 -2.74 11.49 -2.47
N ALA A 43 -1.72 11.93 -3.22
CA ALA A 43 -1.56 13.32 -3.56
C ALA A 43 -2.76 13.86 -4.36
N GLY A 44 -3.26 13.09 -5.34
CA GLY A 44 -4.48 13.43 -6.08
C GLY A 44 -5.73 13.46 -5.19
N ALA A 45 -5.91 12.47 -4.32
CA ALA A 45 -7.02 12.42 -3.39
C ALA A 45 -6.98 13.60 -2.39
N ALA A 46 -5.80 13.98 -1.91
CA ALA A 46 -5.59 15.12 -1.03
C ALA A 46 -5.88 16.45 -1.74
N TRP A 47 -5.51 16.57 -3.02
CA TRP A 47 -5.86 17.73 -3.84
C TRP A 47 -7.37 17.89 -4.01
N MET A 48 -8.08 16.77 -4.17
CA MET A 48 -9.55 16.77 -4.28
C MET A 48 -10.28 16.81 -2.93
N ALA A 49 -9.58 16.62 -1.81
CA ALA A 49 -10.18 16.53 -0.48
C ALA A 49 -11.07 17.72 -0.09
N PRO A 50 -10.71 18.99 -0.38
CA PRO A 50 -11.57 20.14 -0.09
C PRO A 50 -12.91 20.11 -0.83
N TRP A 51 -12.97 19.42 -1.96
CA TRP A 51 -14.18 19.29 -2.78
C TRP A 51 -15.09 18.14 -2.33
N SER A 52 -14.69 17.36 -1.34
CA SER A 52 -15.47 16.22 -0.84
C SER A 52 -16.63 16.67 0.06
N LEU A 53 -17.78 15.99 -0.06
CA LEU A 53 -18.97 16.25 0.78
C LEU A 53 -18.65 16.25 2.29
N SER A 54 -17.70 15.43 2.73
CA SER A 54 -17.24 15.38 4.12
C SER A 54 -16.48 16.63 4.54
N ALA A 55 -15.64 17.19 3.67
CA ALA A 55 -15.00 18.48 3.93
C ALA A 55 -16.07 19.58 3.98
N TRP A 56 -16.95 19.67 2.98
CA TRP A 56 -18.02 20.68 2.94
C TRP A 56 -18.93 20.66 4.18
N SER A 57 -19.29 19.47 4.68
CA SER A 57 -20.13 19.34 5.88
C SER A 57 -19.46 19.86 7.16
N ALA A 58 -18.13 19.87 7.23
CA ALA A 58 -17.38 20.40 8.37
C ALA A 58 -17.39 21.94 8.41
N TRP A 59 -17.58 22.61 7.27
CA TRP A 59 -17.60 24.07 7.13
C TRP A 59 -19.01 24.67 7.17
N MET A 60 -20.06 23.85 7.36
CA MET A 60 -21.43 24.35 7.42
C MET A 60 -21.73 25.09 8.73
N PRO A 61 -22.51 26.19 8.69
CA PRO A 61 -22.99 26.86 9.89
C PRO A 61 -23.77 25.88 10.79
N GLY A 62 -23.40 25.80 12.06
CA GLY A 62 -24.02 24.87 13.02
C GLY A 62 -23.36 23.49 13.11
N ALA A 63 -22.25 23.26 12.39
CA ALA A 63 -21.46 22.05 12.57
C ALA A 63 -20.89 21.96 13.99
N THR A 64 -21.15 20.84 14.65
CA THR A 64 -20.55 20.54 15.97
C THR A 64 -19.07 20.20 15.81
N PRO A 65 -18.23 20.41 16.85
CA PRO A 65 -16.84 19.98 16.82
C PRO A 65 -16.69 18.51 16.45
N TRP A 66 -17.54 17.63 16.97
CA TRP A 66 -17.53 16.20 16.66
C TRP A 66 -17.73 15.91 15.16
N GLN A 67 -18.65 16.64 14.51
CA GLN A 67 -18.87 16.50 13.06
C GLN A 67 -17.64 16.94 12.26
N GLN A 68 -16.98 18.03 12.66
CA GLN A 68 -15.75 18.49 12.02
C GLN A 68 -14.62 17.45 12.11
N TRP A 69 -14.39 16.91 13.32
CA TRP A 69 -13.41 15.84 13.53
C TRP A 69 -13.73 14.60 12.70
N SER A 70 -15.00 14.17 12.69
CA SER A 70 -15.44 13.01 11.92
C SER A 70 -15.23 13.20 10.40
N GLY A 71 -15.47 14.40 9.88
CA GLY A 71 -15.25 14.74 8.47
C GLY A 71 -13.77 14.72 8.08
N LEU A 72 -12.88 15.18 8.97
CA LEU A 72 -11.43 15.11 8.80
C LEU A 72 -10.93 13.66 8.78
N PHE A 73 -11.36 12.84 9.74
CA PHE A 73 -10.99 11.41 9.76
C PHE A 73 -11.50 10.67 8.52
N ALA A 74 -12.75 10.86 8.13
CA ALA A 74 -13.32 10.24 6.93
C ALA A 74 -12.58 10.65 5.65
N THR A 75 -12.09 11.89 5.59
CA THR A 75 -11.31 12.39 4.45
C THR A 75 -9.89 11.81 4.46
N GLY A 76 -9.25 11.73 5.63
CA GLY A 76 -7.95 11.09 5.81
C GLY A 76 -7.97 9.60 5.46
N ASP A 77 -9.00 8.87 5.91
CA ASP A 77 -9.20 7.46 5.59
C ASP A 77 -9.34 7.23 4.08
N ARG A 78 -10.05 8.12 3.37
CA ARG A 78 -10.14 8.03 1.91
C ARG A 78 -8.80 8.23 1.22
N ILE A 79 -8.04 9.24 1.63
CA ILE A 79 -6.71 9.51 1.06
C ILE A 79 -5.81 8.28 1.27
N LEU A 80 -5.74 7.76 2.49
CA LEU A 80 -4.96 6.57 2.82
C LEU A 80 -5.44 5.34 2.03
N ALA A 81 -6.75 5.14 1.92
CA ALA A 81 -7.32 4.03 1.15
C ALA A 81 -6.92 4.09 -0.33
N GLU A 82 -6.94 5.27 -0.97
CA GLU A 82 -6.46 5.42 -2.35
C GLU A 82 -4.98 5.09 -2.49
N GLY A 83 -4.15 5.50 -1.53
CA GLY A 83 -2.72 5.17 -1.52
C GLY A 83 -2.41 3.70 -1.33
N LEU A 84 -3.24 2.99 -0.58
CA LEU A 84 -3.03 1.57 -0.27
C LEU A 84 -3.54 0.64 -1.37
N LYS A 85 -4.45 1.08 -2.25
CA LYS A 85 -4.99 0.24 -3.34
C LYS A 85 -3.90 -0.36 -4.24
N PRO A 86 -2.92 0.41 -4.77
CA PRO A 86 -1.86 -0.14 -5.62
C PRO A 86 -0.99 -1.14 -4.86
N VAL A 87 -0.63 -0.83 -3.62
CA VAL A 87 0.18 -1.70 -2.76
C VAL A 87 -0.55 -3.02 -2.47
N ALA A 88 -1.82 -2.96 -2.09
CA ALA A 88 -2.65 -4.13 -1.83
C ALA A 88 -2.79 -5.03 -3.07
N ARG A 89 -2.98 -4.44 -4.26
CA ARG A 89 -3.04 -5.15 -5.54
C ARG A 89 -1.71 -5.87 -5.82
N THR A 90 -0.58 -5.19 -5.67
CA THR A 90 0.76 -5.78 -5.90
C THR A 90 1.08 -6.87 -4.88
N VAL A 91 0.77 -6.67 -3.60
CA VAL A 91 0.95 -7.68 -2.56
C VAL A 91 0.11 -8.93 -2.87
N LYS A 92 -1.16 -8.76 -3.27
CA LYS A 92 -2.03 -9.88 -3.67
C LYS A 92 -1.50 -10.61 -4.89
N ALA A 93 -1.03 -9.88 -5.91
CA ALA A 93 -0.45 -10.46 -7.13
C ALA A 93 0.82 -11.27 -6.81
N ASN A 94 1.72 -10.72 -5.99
CA ASN A 94 2.94 -11.40 -5.54
C ASN A 94 2.62 -12.65 -4.71
N ARG A 95 1.66 -12.56 -3.78
CA ARG A 95 1.21 -13.73 -3.01
C ARG A 95 0.66 -14.83 -3.91
N SER A 96 -0.17 -14.48 -4.90
CA SER A 96 -0.71 -15.44 -5.87
C SER A 96 0.39 -16.11 -6.71
N ARG A 97 1.36 -15.33 -7.20
CA ARG A 97 2.50 -15.83 -7.99
C ARG A 97 3.36 -16.80 -7.19
N LEU A 98 3.63 -16.48 -5.92
CA LEU A 98 4.37 -17.35 -5.01
C LEU A 98 3.59 -18.61 -4.66
N ALA A 99 2.27 -18.52 -4.45
CA ALA A 99 1.43 -19.68 -4.17
C ALA A 99 1.36 -20.66 -5.35
N ARG A 100 1.34 -20.14 -6.60
CA ARG A 100 1.39 -20.97 -7.82
C ARG A 100 2.75 -21.61 -8.07
N ARG A 101 3.82 -21.03 -7.53
CA ARG A 101 5.19 -21.55 -7.65
C ARG A 101 5.58 -22.52 -6.53
N LYS A 102 4.63 -22.97 -5.71
CA LYS A 102 4.90 -23.97 -4.68
C LYS A 102 5.53 -25.20 -5.35
N PRO A 103 6.75 -25.62 -4.95
CA PRO A 103 7.37 -26.81 -5.50
C PRO A 103 6.56 -28.04 -5.05
N ARG A 104 6.43 -29.01 -5.95
CA ARG A 104 6.21 -30.41 -5.54
C ARG A 104 7.42 -30.87 -4.73
#